data_AF-A0AAN5CKK1-F1
#
_entry.id   AF-A0AAN5CKK1-F1
#
_cell.length_a   1.000
_cell.length_b   1.000
_cell.length_c   1.000
_cell.angle_alpha   90.00
_cell.angle_beta   90.00
_cell.angle_gamma   90.00
#
_symmetry.space_group_name_H-M   'P 1'
#
loop_
_entity.id
_entity.type
_entity.pdbx_description
1 polymer ?
#
loop_
_entity_poly.entity_id
_entity_poly.type
_entity_poly.pdbx_seq_one_letter_code
_entity_poly.pdbx_strand_id
1 'polypeptide(L)'
;ERERELMDDLETARALAARYKAELASAQATIQKMVEVRELNVTERERILLNTNFADRTKLGTSLQRQSSSTEAEPKEGNLFSRRRSSVGYPSGEESPQIPKDAPPSFEEKKWWKGEGPPQPCPRGCYYLEVSRRDHYKKRHYNAYYAFVNSEDNYSERDRWLCTLFGDKAPGPRICMYCDRQHKRGAIHTDQLELAIHMKDHHPLEFGELSVQHLRHCSNTFTSNMPPQLPGEIDLLLV
;
A
#
# COMPACT_ATOMS: atom_id res chain seq x y z
N GLU A 1 -36.12 -17.21 45.10
CA GLU A 1 -35.28 -16.10 44.59
C GLU A 1 -34.03 -16.63 43.92
N ARG A 2 -33.11 -17.27 44.64
CA ARG A 2 -31.92 -17.93 44.08
C ARG A 2 -32.17 -18.87 42.88
N GLU A 3 -33.23 -19.66 42.92
CA GLU A 3 -33.58 -20.54 41.79
C GLU A 3 -34.00 -19.76 40.53
N ARG A 4 -34.66 -18.60 40.72
CA ARG A 4 -35.05 -17.71 39.61
C ARG A 4 -33.81 -17.06 39.00
N GLU A 5 -32.90 -16.55 39.83
CA GLU A 5 -31.62 -15.99 39.37
C GLU A 5 -30.82 -17.00 38.55
N LEU A 6 -30.72 -18.26 39.02
CA LEU A 6 -30.03 -19.32 38.28
C LEU A 6 -30.70 -19.64 36.94
N MET A 7 -32.02 -19.55 36.85
CA MET A 7 -32.74 -19.75 35.59
C MET A 7 -32.49 -18.61 34.60
N ASP A 8 -32.47 -17.36 35.07
CA ASP A 8 -32.17 -16.18 34.25
C ASP A 8 -30.72 -16.19 33.74
N ASP A 9 -29.76 -16.59 34.59
CA ASP A 9 -28.36 -16.77 34.20
C ASP A 9 -28.21 -17.87 33.15
N LEU A 10 -28.93 -18.98 33.31
CA LEU A 10 -28.90 -20.11 32.38
C LEU A 10 -29.54 -19.74 31.03
N GLU A 11 -30.60 -18.93 31.02
CA GLU A 11 -31.19 -18.38 29.80
C GLU A 11 -30.22 -17.42 29.09
N THR A 12 -29.54 -16.55 29.85
CA THR A 12 -28.52 -15.65 29.32
C THR A 12 -27.35 -16.42 28.71
N ALA A 13 -26.87 -17.47 29.38
CA ALA A 13 -25.81 -18.34 28.89
C ALA A 13 -26.23 -19.07 27.59
N ARG A 14 -27.49 -19.54 27.50
CA ARG A 14 -28.03 -20.15 26.28
C ARG A 14 -28.11 -19.15 25.12
N ALA A 15 -28.53 -17.92 25.38
CA ALA A 15 -28.59 -16.87 24.37
C ALA A 15 -27.18 -16.51 23.84
N LEU A 16 -26.20 -16.40 24.74
CA LEU A 16 -24.79 -16.19 24.36
C LEU A 16 -24.25 -17.36 23.54
N ALA A 17 -24.49 -18.61 23.96
CA ALA A 17 -24.07 -19.79 23.21
C ALA A 17 -24.69 -19.84 21.80
N ALA A 18 -25.97 -19.46 21.66
CA ALA A 18 -26.63 -19.38 20.36
C ALA A 18 -26.00 -18.31 19.45
N ARG A 19 -25.63 -17.15 20.00
CA ARG A 19 -24.93 -16.10 19.25
C ARG A 19 -23.56 -16.56 18.77
N TYR A 20 -22.74 -17.15 19.65
CA TYR A 20 -21.44 -17.69 19.25
C TYR A 20 -21.55 -18.79 18.19
N LYS A 21 -22.57 -19.64 18.28
CA LYS A 21 -22.83 -20.66 17.25
C LYS A 21 -23.16 -20.05 15.90
N ALA A 22 -23.95 -18.97 15.87
CA ALA A 22 -24.27 -18.25 14.64
C ALA A 22 -23.05 -17.54 14.04
N GLU A 23 -22.23 -16.91 14.88
CA GLU A 23 -20.97 -16.27 14.47
C GLU A 23 -19.98 -17.28 13.88
N LEU A 24 -19.82 -18.44 14.54
CA LEU A 24 -18.97 -19.52 14.06
C LEU A 24 -19.44 -20.08 12.70
N ALA A 25 -20.76 -20.26 12.53
CA ALA A 25 -21.33 -20.67 11.24
C ALA A 25 -21.09 -19.61 10.15
N SER A 26 -21.21 -18.31 10.48
CA SER A 26 -20.91 -17.22 9.54
C SER A 26 -19.43 -17.21 9.14
N ALA A 27 -18.52 -17.39 10.10
CA ALA A 27 -17.08 -17.45 9.83
C ALA A 27 -16.73 -18.65 8.93
N GLN A 28 -17.30 -19.82 9.20
CA GLN A 28 -17.15 -21.01 8.36
C GLN A 28 -17.64 -20.78 6.92
N ALA A 29 -18.80 -20.13 6.76
CA ALA A 29 -19.32 -19.78 5.44
C ALA A 29 -18.40 -18.81 4.67
N THR A 30 -17.80 -17.84 5.36
CA THR A 30 -16.82 -16.92 4.75
C THR A 30 -15.56 -17.66 4.32
N ILE A 31 -15.01 -18.53 5.17
CA ILE A 31 -13.83 -19.35 4.84
C ILE A 31 -14.13 -20.23 3.62
N GLN A 32 -15.29 -20.87 3.57
CA GLN A 32 -15.71 -21.70 2.44
C GLN A 32 -15.74 -20.90 1.13
N LYS A 33 -16.32 -19.69 1.14
CA LYS A 33 -16.31 -18.79 -0.03
C LYS A 33 -14.90 -18.41 -0.46
N MET A 34 -13.99 -18.13 0.47
CA MET A 34 -12.60 -17.82 0.14
C MET A 34 -11.88 -19.00 -0.51
N VAL A 35 -12.16 -20.23 -0.07
CA VAL A 35 -11.62 -21.45 -0.69
C VAL A 35 -12.16 -21.61 -2.11
N GLU A 36 -13.47 -21.42 -2.32
CA GLU A 36 -14.10 -21.50 -3.65
C GLU A 36 -13.51 -20.46 -4.63
N VAL A 37 -13.32 -19.21 -4.20
CA VAL A 37 -12.68 -18.18 -5.04
C VAL A 37 -11.24 -18.56 -5.37
N ARG A 38 -10.49 -19.14 -4.42
CA ARG A 38 -9.12 -19.60 -4.65
C ARG A 38 -9.08 -20.72 -5.69
N GLU A 39 -9.98 -21.69 -5.61
CA GLU A 39 -10.08 -22.78 -6.57
C GLU A 39 -10.44 -22.28 -7.98
N LEU A 40 -11.40 -21.35 -8.08
CA LEU A 40 -11.74 -20.70 -9.35
C LEU A 40 -10.52 -19.99 -9.97
N ASN A 41 -9.78 -19.23 -9.18
CA ASN A 41 -8.57 -18.55 -9.65
C ASN A 41 -7.46 -19.52 -10.10
N VAL A 42 -7.31 -20.68 -9.44
CA VAL A 42 -6.37 -21.72 -9.87
C VAL A 42 -6.80 -22.31 -11.21
N THR A 43 -8.08 -22.67 -11.37
CA THR A 43 -8.58 -23.23 -12.64
C THR A 43 -8.50 -22.24 -13.81
N GLU A 44 -8.73 -20.95 -13.55
CA GLU A 44 -8.59 -19.91 -14.57
C GLU A 44 -7.13 -19.71 -14.98
N ARG A 45 -6.21 -19.73 -14.02
CA ARG A 45 -4.77 -19.69 -14.29
C ARG A 45 -4.31 -20.89 -15.12
N GLU A 46 -4.77 -22.09 -14.80
CA GLU A 46 -4.48 -23.30 -15.59
C GLU A 46 -5.05 -23.21 -17.00
N ARG A 47 -6.27 -22.68 -17.17
CA ARG A 47 -6.88 -22.44 -18.49
C ARG A 47 -6.06 -21.45 -19.33
N ILE A 48 -5.56 -20.37 -18.73
CA ILE A 48 -4.71 -19.40 -19.42
C ILE A 48 -3.42 -20.06 -19.90
N LEU A 49 -2.76 -20.86 -19.05
CA LEU A 49 -1.53 -21.58 -19.40
C LEU A 49 -1.73 -22.60 -20.53
N LEU A 50 -2.87 -23.29 -20.56
CA LEU A 50 -3.22 -24.22 -21.64
C LEU A 50 -3.45 -23.50 -22.98
N ASN A 51 -4.07 -22.32 -22.97
CA ASN A 51 -4.34 -21.55 -24.18
C ASN A 51 -3.08 -20.88 -24.75
N THR A 52 -2.15 -20.40 -23.91
CA THR A 52 -0.91 -19.77 -24.39
C THR A 52 0.02 -20.79 -25.08
N ASN A 53 0.04 -22.04 -24.62
CA ASN A 53 0.82 -23.11 -25.25
C ASN A 53 0.28 -23.54 -26.63
N PHE A 54 -0.99 -23.26 -26.92
CA PHE A 54 -1.60 -23.59 -28.22
C PHE A 54 -1.29 -22.55 -29.31
N ALA A 55 -1.20 -21.27 -28.93
CA ALA A 55 -0.95 -20.18 -29.88
C ALA A 55 0.50 -20.18 -30.44
N ASP A 56 1.49 -20.59 -29.63
CA ASP A 56 2.90 -20.63 -30.06
C ASP A 56 3.23 -21.77 -31.03
N ARG A 57 2.45 -22.85 -31.05
CA ARG A 57 2.64 -23.94 -32.02
C ARG A 57 2.13 -23.61 -33.42
N THR A 58 1.26 -22.62 -33.58
CA THR A 58 0.70 -22.22 -34.89
C THR A 58 1.51 -21.16 -35.65
N LYS A 59 2.56 -20.57 -35.07
CA LYS A 59 3.35 -19.49 -35.71
C LYS A 59 4.72 -19.90 -36.25
N LEU A 60 5.12 -21.17 -36.18
CA LEU A 60 6.40 -21.66 -36.70
C LEU A 60 6.41 -22.00 -38.21
N GLY A 61 5.38 -21.63 -38.95
CA GLY A 61 5.19 -22.04 -40.35
C GLY A 61 4.91 -20.92 -41.34
N THR A 62 5.51 -19.72 -41.22
CA THR A 62 5.44 -18.77 -42.35
C THR A 62 6.68 -17.92 -42.50
N SER A 63 7.54 -18.39 -43.41
CA SER A 63 8.16 -17.60 -44.47
C SER A 63 9.10 -16.45 -44.08
N LEU A 64 10.39 -16.78 -44.13
CA LEU A 64 11.46 -15.90 -44.57
C LEU A 64 11.06 -15.16 -45.86
N GLN A 65 10.82 -13.85 -45.78
CA GLN A 65 10.98 -13.01 -46.96
C GLN A 65 11.71 -11.71 -46.61
N ARG A 66 13.00 -11.78 -46.94
CA ARG A 66 14.02 -10.74 -46.96
C ARG A 66 13.57 -9.66 -47.95
N GLN A 67 13.35 -8.44 -47.49
CA GLN A 67 13.41 -7.25 -48.36
C GLN A 67 14.29 -6.20 -47.72
N SER A 68 15.51 -6.18 -48.22
CA SER A 68 16.42 -5.05 -48.18
C SER A 68 15.77 -3.89 -48.95
N SER A 69 15.54 -2.76 -48.29
CA SER A 69 15.41 -1.50 -49.00
C SER A 69 16.17 -0.42 -48.23
N SER A 70 17.29 -0.04 -48.83
CA SER A 70 18.07 1.13 -48.55
C SER A 70 17.31 2.36 -49.05
N THR A 71 17.00 3.29 -48.16
CA THR A 71 16.76 4.68 -48.53
C THR A 71 17.60 5.57 -47.65
N GLU A 72 18.71 6.02 -48.25
CA GLU A 72 19.44 7.21 -47.87
C GLU A 72 18.46 8.40 -47.83
N ALA A 73 18.45 9.13 -46.72
CA ALA A 73 17.81 10.44 -46.63
C ALA A 73 18.58 11.31 -45.63
N GLU A 74 19.40 12.16 -46.25
CA GLU A 74 19.99 13.46 -45.89
C GLU A 74 20.03 13.97 -44.42
N PRO A 75 21.16 14.62 -44.05
CA PRO A 75 21.29 15.37 -42.81
C PRO A 75 20.62 16.75 -42.93
N LYS A 76 19.53 16.97 -42.20
CA LYS A 76 19.01 18.34 -41.99
C LYS A 76 19.81 19.05 -40.92
N GLU A 77 20.77 19.85 -41.39
CA GLU A 77 21.29 21.00 -40.68
C GLU A 77 20.17 22.00 -40.36
N GLY A 78 20.29 22.65 -39.20
CA GLY A 78 19.56 23.88 -38.92
C GLY A 78 18.43 23.77 -37.90
N ASN A 79 18.77 23.90 -36.61
CA ASN A 79 18.08 24.92 -35.82
C ASN A 79 18.98 25.48 -34.71
N LEU A 80 19.80 26.45 -35.13
CA LEU A 80 20.64 27.36 -34.36
C LEU A 80 19.81 28.44 -33.64
N PHE A 81 18.69 28.06 -33.01
CA PHE A 81 17.95 28.97 -32.12
C PHE A 81 18.05 28.50 -30.67
N SER A 82 19.22 28.80 -30.12
CA SER A 82 19.42 29.45 -28.83
C SER A 82 18.16 30.09 -28.26
N ARG A 83 17.35 29.31 -27.54
CA ARG A 83 16.67 29.80 -26.35
C ARG A 83 17.37 29.18 -25.16
N ARG A 84 18.50 29.81 -24.79
CA ARG A 84 18.93 29.87 -23.38
C ARG A 84 17.76 30.46 -22.60
N ARG A 85 16.83 29.61 -22.14
CA ARG A 85 16.08 29.96 -20.95
C ARG A 85 17.13 30.04 -19.87
N SER A 86 17.39 31.28 -19.45
CA SER A 86 18.16 31.61 -18.26
C SER A 86 17.82 30.60 -17.17
N SER A 87 18.74 29.67 -16.94
CA SER A 87 18.77 28.95 -15.68
C SER A 87 19.01 30.05 -14.67
N VAL A 88 17.96 30.46 -13.98
CA VAL A 88 18.07 31.21 -12.74
C VAL A 88 19.01 30.37 -11.90
N GLY A 89 20.27 30.81 -11.81
CA GLY A 89 21.26 30.22 -10.93
C GLY A 89 20.70 30.44 -9.55
N TYR A 90 20.01 29.42 -9.03
CA TYR A 90 19.76 29.36 -7.61
C TYR A 90 21.14 29.41 -6.96
N PRO A 91 21.41 30.37 -6.06
CA PRO A 91 22.64 30.36 -5.32
C PRO A 91 22.78 28.97 -4.69
N SER A 92 23.92 28.33 -4.92
CA SER A 92 24.34 27.09 -4.25
C SER A 92 24.58 27.38 -2.76
N GLY A 93 23.56 27.89 -2.08
CA GLY A 93 23.53 28.18 -0.67
C GLY A 93 22.97 26.97 0.03
N GLU A 94 23.85 26.27 0.74
CA GLU A 94 23.56 25.32 1.80
C GLU A 94 22.49 24.28 1.45
N GLU A 95 22.93 23.09 1.02
CA GLU A 95 22.06 21.91 0.95
C GLU A 95 21.32 21.80 2.28
N SER A 96 20.01 22.07 2.24
CA SER A 96 19.19 22.01 3.42
C SER A 96 19.32 20.61 4.02
N PRO A 97 19.55 20.49 5.34
CA PRO A 97 19.74 19.19 5.99
C PRO A 97 18.63 18.23 5.58
N GLN A 98 18.99 17.17 4.86
CA GLN A 98 18.00 16.20 4.39
C GLN A 98 17.49 15.41 5.59
N ILE A 99 16.17 15.48 5.81
CA ILE A 99 15.53 14.71 6.88
C ILE A 99 15.57 13.23 6.48
N PRO A 100 16.08 12.33 7.34
CA PRO A 100 16.06 10.90 7.06
C PRO A 100 14.65 10.41 6.73
N LYS A 101 14.51 9.47 5.78
CA LYS A 101 13.21 8.97 5.32
C LYS A 101 12.34 8.35 6.42
N ASP A 102 12.94 8.02 7.56
CA ASP A 102 12.30 7.36 8.70
C ASP A 102 12.24 8.25 9.94
N ALA A 103 12.77 9.47 9.83
CA ALA A 103 12.68 10.43 10.91
C ALA A 103 11.20 10.69 11.22
N PRO A 104 10.87 10.93 12.50
CA PRO A 104 9.52 11.31 12.88
C PRO A 104 9.09 12.55 12.09
N PRO A 105 7.80 12.66 11.79
CA PRO A 105 7.31 13.70 10.92
C PRO A 105 7.45 15.07 11.62
N SER A 106 7.98 16.07 10.91
CA SER A 106 8.24 17.41 11.48
C SER A 106 7.16 18.43 11.09
N PHE A 107 7.00 19.50 11.88
CA PHE A 107 6.05 20.57 11.58
C PHE A 107 6.37 21.29 10.26
N GLU A 108 7.65 21.38 9.90
CA GLU A 108 8.09 21.97 8.63
C GLU A 108 7.65 21.12 7.44
N GLU A 109 7.68 19.79 7.57
CA GLU A 109 7.13 18.89 6.56
C GLU A 109 5.61 19.09 6.41
N LYS A 110 4.89 19.27 7.53
CA LYS A 110 3.45 19.56 7.52
C LYS A 110 3.13 20.80 6.68
N LYS A 111 3.89 21.88 6.89
CA LYS A 111 3.79 23.11 6.08
C LYS A 111 4.11 22.84 4.61
N TRP A 112 5.19 22.09 4.36
CA TRP A 112 5.65 21.81 3.01
C TRP A 112 4.58 21.11 2.17
N TRP A 113 4.01 19.99 2.64
CA TRP A 113 3.02 19.22 1.86
C TRP A 113 1.66 19.90 1.79
N LYS A 114 1.35 20.80 2.73
CA LYS A 114 0.20 21.71 2.63
C LYS A 114 0.37 22.79 1.56
N GLY A 115 1.58 22.94 1.00
CA GLY A 115 1.88 23.96 0.01
C GLY A 115 2.13 25.34 0.63
N GLU A 116 2.36 25.42 1.94
CA GLU A 116 2.70 26.67 2.61
C GLU A 116 4.12 27.09 2.20
N GLY A 117 4.26 28.32 1.70
CA GLY A 117 5.55 28.87 1.29
C GLY A 117 5.98 28.51 -0.15
N PRO A 118 7.17 29.00 -0.56
CA PRO A 118 7.66 28.85 -1.93
C PRO A 118 7.85 27.38 -2.33
N PRO A 119 7.85 27.06 -3.65
CA PRO A 119 8.20 25.74 -4.15
C PRO A 119 9.63 25.41 -3.77
N GLN A 120 9.77 24.53 -2.78
CA GLN A 120 11.04 23.98 -2.31
C GLN A 120 11.12 22.49 -2.67
N PRO A 121 12.33 21.92 -2.80
CA PRO A 121 12.51 20.47 -2.89
C PRO A 121 11.84 19.72 -1.74
N CYS A 122 11.54 18.44 -1.97
CA CYS A 122 11.09 17.53 -0.92
C CYS A 122 12.09 17.54 0.25
N PRO A 123 11.66 17.81 1.50
CA PRO A 123 12.58 17.91 2.64
C PRO A 123 13.19 16.55 3.03
N ARG A 124 12.63 15.44 2.54
CA ARG A 124 13.21 14.08 2.63
C ARG A 124 14.15 13.73 1.46
N GLY A 125 14.59 14.73 0.68
CA GLY A 125 15.64 14.58 -0.34
C GLY A 125 15.20 13.85 -1.61
N CYS A 126 13.90 13.76 -1.86
CA CYS A 126 13.35 12.97 -2.94
C CYS A 126 13.01 13.80 -4.18
N TYR A 127 13.13 13.21 -5.37
CA TYR A 127 12.79 13.92 -6.60
C TYR A 127 11.26 14.04 -6.75
N TYR A 128 10.76 15.26 -6.66
CA TYR A 128 9.34 15.58 -6.76
C TYR A 128 8.97 15.92 -8.21
N LEU A 129 8.21 15.02 -8.85
CA LEU A 129 7.64 15.20 -10.19
C LEU A 129 6.10 15.23 -10.18
N GLU A 130 5.48 15.02 -9.01
CA GLU A 130 4.03 14.95 -8.94
C GLU A 130 3.37 16.31 -9.12
N VAL A 131 2.06 16.27 -9.43
CA VAL A 131 1.22 17.45 -9.63
C VAL A 131 1.04 18.23 -8.33
N SER A 132 0.90 17.54 -7.19
CA SER A 132 0.75 18.18 -5.87
C SER A 132 1.69 17.60 -4.81
N ARG A 133 2.21 18.50 -3.95
CA ARG A 133 3.12 18.15 -2.83
C ARG A 133 2.47 17.17 -1.87
N ARG A 134 1.15 17.23 -1.75
CA ARG A 134 0.33 16.32 -0.96
C ARG A 134 0.31 14.92 -1.56
N ASP A 135 0.05 14.79 -2.86
CA ASP A 135 -0.01 13.47 -3.53
C ASP A 135 1.35 12.77 -3.49
N HIS A 136 2.41 13.55 -3.62
CA HIS A 136 3.75 13.06 -3.40
C HIS A 136 3.98 12.49 -2.01
N TYR A 137 3.61 13.22 -0.95
CA TYR A 137 3.72 12.73 0.42
C TYR A 137 2.86 11.49 0.64
N LYS A 138 1.62 11.48 0.13
CA LYS A 138 0.75 10.29 0.17
C LYS A 138 1.35 9.07 -0.54
N LYS A 139 2.17 9.27 -1.57
CA LYS A 139 2.76 8.20 -2.36
C LYS A 139 4.09 7.69 -1.83
N ARG A 140 4.99 8.60 -1.44
CA ARG A 140 6.39 8.30 -1.08
C ARG A 140 6.68 8.37 0.42
N HIS A 141 5.89 9.12 1.16
CA HIS A 141 6.10 9.42 2.59
C HIS A 141 4.81 9.25 3.37
N TYR A 142 4.02 8.22 3.04
CA TYR A 142 2.70 8.00 3.62
C TYR A 142 2.78 7.81 5.14
N ASN A 143 3.86 7.22 5.64
CA ASN A 143 4.11 7.06 7.07
C ASN A 143 4.15 8.40 7.81
N ALA A 144 4.86 9.38 7.25
CA ALA A 144 4.95 10.73 7.81
C ALA A 144 3.64 11.51 7.61
N TYR A 145 3.01 11.35 6.45
CA TYR A 145 1.75 12.03 6.13
C TYR A 145 0.60 11.60 7.06
N TYR A 146 0.35 10.30 7.17
CA TYR A 146 -0.76 9.76 7.97
C TYR A 146 -0.49 9.84 9.47
N ALA A 147 0.77 9.92 9.90
CA ALA A 147 1.08 10.22 11.30
C ALA A 147 0.58 11.61 11.73
N PHE A 148 0.48 12.58 10.82
CA PHE A 148 -0.13 13.88 11.11
C PHE A 148 -1.64 13.89 10.89
N VAL A 149 -2.11 13.46 9.72
CA VAL A 149 -3.52 13.66 9.32
C VAL A 149 -4.46 12.85 10.20
N ASN A 150 -4.09 11.63 10.55
CA ASN A 150 -4.95 10.76 11.33
C ASN A 150 -5.06 11.16 12.81
N SER A 151 -4.32 12.18 13.26
CA SER A 151 -4.52 12.74 14.60
C SER A 151 -5.78 13.61 14.70
N GLU A 152 -6.32 14.05 13.56
CA GLU A 152 -7.45 14.99 13.46
C GLU A 152 -8.78 14.28 13.10
N ASP A 153 -8.71 13.06 12.53
CA ASP A 153 -9.85 12.32 11.98
C ASP A 153 -10.34 11.17 12.90
N ASN A 154 -11.60 10.75 12.75
CA ASN A 154 -12.29 9.67 13.51
C ASN A 154 -11.75 8.24 13.22
N TYR A 155 -10.46 8.08 12.96
CA TYR A 155 -9.87 6.76 12.75
C TYR A 155 -9.68 6.01 14.07
N SER A 156 -10.02 4.72 14.06
CA SER A 156 -9.65 3.82 15.15
C SER A 156 -8.13 3.80 15.32
N GLU A 157 -7.63 3.63 16.53
CA GLU A 157 -6.17 3.57 16.78
C GLU A 157 -5.47 2.53 15.88
N ARG A 158 -6.13 1.39 15.66
CA ARG A 158 -5.72 0.36 14.71
C ARG A 158 -5.62 0.89 13.28
N ASP A 159 -6.65 1.57 12.77
CA ASP A 159 -6.61 2.12 11.41
C ASP A 159 -5.52 3.18 11.27
N ARG A 160 -5.29 3.99 12.31
CA ARG A 160 -4.21 4.98 12.32
C ARG A 160 -2.86 4.32 12.16
N TRP A 161 -2.63 3.24 12.91
CA TRP A 161 -1.42 2.42 12.82
C TRP A 161 -1.26 1.73 11.45
N LEU A 162 -2.32 1.16 10.88
CA LEU A 162 -2.25 0.58 9.54
C LEU A 162 -1.98 1.63 8.46
N CYS A 163 -2.55 2.83 8.58
CA CYS A 163 -2.33 3.92 7.64
C CYS A 163 -0.90 4.45 7.68
N THR A 164 -0.24 4.48 8.84
CA THR A 164 1.16 4.89 8.92
C THR A 164 2.10 3.83 8.30
N LEU A 165 1.72 2.55 8.31
CA LEU A 165 2.54 1.48 7.74
C LEU A 165 2.34 1.21 6.26
N PHE A 166 1.10 1.36 5.78
CA PHE A 166 0.72 0.95 4.43
C PHE A 166 -0.03 2.03 3.64
N GLY A 167 -0.27 3.21 4.23
CA GLY A 167 -1.12 4.26 3.66
C GLY A 167 -2.63 4.03 3.89
N ASP A 168 -3.47 4.97 3.47
CA ASP A 168 -4.93 4.95 3.65
C ASP A 168 -5.64 3.74 2.98
N LYS A 169 -6.89 3.46 3.31
CA LYS A 169 -7.68 2.40 2.66
C LYS A 169 -8.10 2.78 1.23
N ALA A 170 -8.19 4.08 0.92
CA ALA A 170 -8.58 4.54 -0.40
C ALA A 170 -7.56 4.14 -1.49
N PRO A 171 -7.99 3.68 -2.68
CA PRO A 171 -7.08 3.36 -3.78
C PRO A 171 -6.19 4.55 -4.14
N GLY A 172 -4.91 4.29 -4.36
CA GLY A 172 -3.94 5.30 -4.76
C GLY A 172 -2.50 4.78 -4.77
N PRO A 173 -1.64 5.35 -5.64
CA PRO A 173 -0.27 4.88 -5.85
C PRO A 173 0.58 5.09 -4.59
N ARG A 174 1.33 4.06 -4.20
CA ARG A 174 2.23 4.06 -3.04
C ARG A 174 3.51 3.34 -3.36
N ILE A 175 4.62 3.79 -2.78
CA ILE A 175 5.92 3.14 -2.97
C ILE A 175 6.31 2.46 -1.67
N CYS A 176 6.71 1.19 -1.73
CA CYS A 176 7.27 0.53 -0.57
C CYS A 176 8.53 1.26 -0.07
N MET A 177 8.48 1.74 1.18
CA MET A 177 9.58 2.50 1.78
C MET A 177 10.88 1.69 1.84
N TYR A 178 10.81 0.40 2.10
CA TYR A 178 11.98 -0.48 2.19
C TYR A 178 12.63 -0.69 0.83
N CYS A 179 11.85 -0.87 -0.24
CA CYS A 179 12.37 -0.88 -1.61
C CYS A 179 13.01 0.46 -2.00
N ASP A 180 12.37 1.59 -1.67
CA ASP A 180 12.86 2.93 -2.01
C ASP A 180 14.15 3.31 -1.25
N ARG A 181 14.37 2.79 -0.03
CA ARG A 181 15.64 2.91 0.70
C ARG A 181 16.77 2.14 0.04
N GLN A 182 16.49 0.98 -0.53
CA GLN A 182 17.49 0.15 -1.21
C GLN A 182 17.83 0.66 -2.62
N HIS A 183 17.29 1.81 -3.05
CA HIS A 183 17.41 2.35 -4.41
C HIS A 183 17.02 1.35 -5.51
N LYS A 184 16.27 0.30 -5.17
CA LYS A 184 15.59 -0.54 -6.15
C LYS A 184 14.50 0.30 -6.76
N ARG A 185 14.20 0.10 -8.05
CA ARG A 185 13.03 0.75 -8.68
C ARG A 185 11.81 0.40 -7.82
N GLY A 186 11.34 1.38 -7.04
CA GLY A 186 10.31 1.15 -6.05
C GLY A 186 9.07 0.62 -6.75
N ALA A 187 8.61 -0.57 -6.35
CA ALA A 187 7.34 -1.08 -6.80
C ALA A 187 6.26 -0.06 -6.40
N ILE A 188 5.45 0.34 -7.37
CA ILE A 188 4.31 1.21 -7.15
C ILE A 188 3.11 0.29 -6.97
N HIS A 189 2.49 0.38 -5.80
CA HIS A 189 1.31 -0.39 -5.41
C HIS A 189 0.08 0.50 -5.49
N THR A 190 -1.04 -0.09 -5.89
CA THR A 190 -2.29 0.62 -6.17
C THR A 190 -3.17 0.81 -4.95
N ASP A 191 -2.97 0.01 -3.89
CA ASP A 191 -3.72 0.10 -2.65
C ASP A 191 -2.91 -0.37 -1.42
N GLN A 192 -3.58 -0.41 -0.27
CA GLN A 192 -3.00 -0.79 1.01
C GLN A 192 -2.66 -2.28 1.09
N LEU A 193 -3.53 -3.12 0.53
CA LEU A 193 -3.41 -4.57 0.61
C LEU A 193 -2.26 -5.06 -0.27
N GLU A 194 -2.14 -4.54 -1.48
CA GLU A 194 -1.08 -4.88 -2.43
C GLU A 194 0.30 -4.53 -1.84
N LEU A 195 0.43 -3.38 -1.18
CA LEU A 195 1.65 -2.99 -0.49
C LEU A 195 1.96 -3.92 0.70
N ALA A 196 0.95 -4.31 1.47
CA ALA A 196 1.12 -5.24 2.59
C ALA A 196 1.59 -6.63 2.11
N ILE A 197 0.99 -7.16 1.03
CA ILE A 197 1.41 -8.41 0.38
C ILE A 197 2.85 -8.29 -0.12
N HIS A 198 3.17 -7.20 -0.82
CA HIS A 198 4.53 -6.96 -1.28
C HIS A 198 5.55 -6.97 -0.14
N MET A 199 5.26 -6.28 0.97
CA MET A 199 6.13 -6.27 2.14
C MET A 199 6.26 -7.65 2.77
N LYS A 200 5.18 -8.43 2.87
CA LYS A 200 5.23 -9.82 3.34
C LYS A 200 6.17 -10.68 2.50
N ASP A 201 6.10 -10.56 1.18
CA ASP A 201 6.85 -11.39 0.25
C ASP A 201 8.31 -10.94 0.07
N HIS A 202 8.57 -9.63 0.04
CA HIS A 202 9.87 -9.05 -0.32
C HIS A 202 10.65 -8.49 0.88
N HIS A 203 9.98 -8.24 2.00
CA HIS A 203 10.53 -7.69 3.24
C HIS A 203 10.07 -8.52 4.46
N PRO A 204 10.24 -9.86 4.46
CA PRO A 204 9.63 -10.73 5.46
C PRO A 204 10.13 -10.48 6.89
N LEU A 205 11.37 -10.02 7.06
CA LEU A 205 11.93 -9.70 8.37
C LEU A 205 11.22 -8.48 8.97
N GLU A 206 11.13 -7.40 8.18
CA GLU A 206 10.47 -6.17 8.59
C GLU A 206 8.96 -6.40 8.78
N PHE A 207 8.33 -7.19 7.90
CA PHE A 207 6.92 -7.55 8.03
C PHE A 207 6.66 -8.40 9.29
N GLY A 208 7.59 -9.29 9.67
CA GLY A 208 7.52 -10.04 10.92
C GLY A 208 7.56 -9.13 12.15
N GLU A 209 8.42 -8.11 12.15
CA GLU A 209 8.45 -7.11 13.23
C GLU A 209 7.13 -6.33 13.34
N LEU A 210 6.54 -5.95 12.19
CA LEU A 210 5.23 -5.29 12.16
C LEU A 210 4.12 -6.18 12.70
N SER A 211 4.16 -7.48 12.40
CA SER A 211 3.19 -8.46 12.92
C SER A 211 3.27 -8.56 14.45
N VAL A 212 4.49 -8.59 15.01
CA VAL A 212 4.69 -8.57 16.47
C VAL A 212 4.20 -7.25 17.09
N GLN A 213 4.45 -6.11 16.44
CA GLN A 213 3.94 -4.82 16.89
C GLN A 213 2.40 -4.79 16.87
N HIS A 214 1.77 -5.33 15.82
CA HIS A 214 0.32 -5.44 15.70
C HIS A 214 -0.29 -6.23 16.86
N LEU A 215 0.29 -7.40 17.17
CA LEU A 215 -0.18 -8.25 18.27
C LEU A 215 -0.12 -7.52 19.62
N ARG A 216 0.95 -6.77 19.88
CA ARG A 216 1.08 -5.92 21.09
C ARG A 216 0.04 -4.79 21.11
N HIS A 217 -0.25 -4.22 19.95
CA HIS A 217 -1.23 -3.15 19.81
C HIS A 217 -2.67 -3.65 20.05
N CYS A 218 -2.97 -4.85 19.54
CA CYS A 218 -4.26 -5.51 19.72
C CYS A 218 -4.45 -6.07 21.14
N SER A 219 -3.40 -6.57 21.78
CA SER A 219 -3.49 -7.07 23.16
C SER A 219 -3.82 -5.97 24.16
N ASN A 220 -3.39 -4.74 23.90
CA ASN A 220 -3.63 -3.60 24.80
C ASN A 220 -5.07 -3.04 24.67
N THR A 221 -5.67 -3.12 23.48
CA THR A 221 -7.03 -2.59 23.22
C THR A 221 -8.14 -3.50 23.73
N PHE A 222 -7.85 -4.76 24.05
CA PHE A 222 -8.81 -5.72 24.63
C PHE A 222 -9.37 -5.31 26.01
N THR A 223 -8.79 -4.29 26.64
CA THR A 223 -9.30 -3.72 27.90
C THR A 223 -10.38 -2.64 27.70
N SER A 224 -10.62 -2.20 26.47
CA SER A 224 -11.63 -1.18 26.16
C SER A 224 -12.96 -1.83 25.76
N ASN A 225 -14.06 -1.36 26.36
CA ASN A 225 -15.43 -1.89 26.19
C ASN A 225 -16.05 -1.73 24.79
N MET A 226 -15.26 -1.54 23.73
CA MET A 226 -15.76 -1.49 22.36
C MET A 226 -15.93 -2.90 21.78
N PRO A 227 -17.04 -3.20 21.09
CA PRO A 227 -17.20 -4.47 20.41
C PRO A 227 -16.08 -4.67 19.37
N PRO A 228 -15.52 -5.88 19.25
CA PRO A 228 -14.42 -6.15 18.33
C PRO A 228 -14.88 -5.90 16.89
N GLN A 229 -14.20 -4.97 16.21
CA GLN A 229 -14.35 -4.84 14.76
C GLN A 229 -13.78 -6.09 14.10
N LEU A 230 -14.47 -6.63 13.10
CA LEU A 230 -13.97 -7.77 12.33
C LEU A 230 -12.57 -7.46 11.79
N PRO A 231 -11.64 -8.43 11.84
CA PRO A 231 -10.30 -8.23 11.31
C PRO A 231 -10.38 -7.89 9.82
N GLY A 232 -9.65 -6.86 9.41
CA GLY A 232 -9.50 -6.52 8.00
C GLY A 232 -8.60 -7.53 7.30
N GLU A 233 -8.62 -7.57 5.97
CA GLU A 233 -7.79 -8.49 5.18
C GLU A 233 -6.28 -8.38 5.51
N ILE A 234 -5.81 -7.18 5.87
CA ILE A 234 -4.43 -6.95 6.29
C ILE A 234 -4.15 -7.57 7.66
N ASP A 235 -5.12 -7.62 8.58
CA ASP A 235 -4.90 -8.29 9.87
C ASP A 235 -4.72 -9.79 9.66
N LEU A 236 -5.44 -10.39 8.71
CA LEU A 236 -5.27 -11.80 8.35
C LEU A 236 -3.88 -12.07 7.76
N LEU A 237 -3.18 -11.04 7.26
CA LEU A 237 -1.79 -11.16 6.83
C LEU A 237 -0.80 -11.01 8.00
N LEU A 238 -1.18 -10.31 9.07
CA LEU A 238 -0.36 -9.99 10.25
C LEU A 238 -0.53 -10.98 11.42
N VAL A 239 -1.43 -11.97 11.29
CA VAL A 239 -1.67 -13.07 12.24
C VAL A 239 -1.02 -14.35 11.71
#